data_AF-A0A1X0P0M8-F1
#
_entry.id   AF-A0A1X0P0M8-F1
#
_cell.length_a   1.000
_cell.length_b   1.000
_cell.length_c   1.000
_cell.angle_alpha   90.00
_cell.angle_beta   90.00
_cell.angle_gamma   90.00
#
_symmetry.space_group_name_H-M   'P 1'
#
loop_
_entity.id
_entity.type
_entity.pdbx_description
1 polymer ?
#
loop_
_entity_poly.entity_id
_entity_poly.type
_entity_poly.pdbx_seq_one_letter_code
_entity_poly.pdbx_strand_id
1 'polypeptide(L)'
;MVFYQLSRPLLVRSCSAIISSSSSGCGFSHRLIAPLVLVQQFRGVCGTPVVRFDIRQHEMEKRRRRELERAGIDVDNDDDEPWIAPEEQQRLDEEEAKRAAEEAERVKEMMKRREEEDMEKRKKFKEFRARQLAMSRNRKEANIAAKHQKRADSRVIEEVIDDTDGSTNKAEGGEIKEEGRKR
;
A
#
# COMPACT_ATOMS: atom_id res chain seq x y z
N MET A 1 6.03 35.04 -28.30
CA MET A 1 6.71 34.43 -27.14
C MET A 1 5.90 33.21 -26.73
N VAL A 2 6.42 32.01 -26.97
CA VAL A 2 5.72 30.74 -26.68
C VAL A 2 6.54 30.00 -25.62
N PHE A 3 5.96 29.84 -24.42
CA PHE A 3 6.57 29.07 -23.34
C PHE A 3 6.25 27.58 -23.54
N TYR A 4 7.26 26.78 -23.90
CA TYR A 4 7.19 25.33 -23.81
C TYR A 4 7.38 24.91 -22.35
N GLN A 5 6.30 24.47 -21.69
CA GLN A 5 6.41 23.74 -20.44
C GLN A 5 6.89 22.31 -20.72
N LEU A 6 8.15 22.07 -20.40
CA LEU A 6 8.76 20.74 -20.35
C LEU A 6 8.22 19.96 -19.14
N SER A 7 7.39 18.96 -19.43
CA SER A 7 6.95 17.93 -18.48
C SER A 7 8.16 17.17 -17.92
N ARG A 8 8.35 17.23 -16.60
CA ARG A 8 9.37 16.45 -15.89
C ARG A 8 8.86 15.01 -15.65
N PRO A 9 9.64 13.97 -15.98
CA PRO A 9 9.29 12.61 -15.57
C PRO A 9 9.58 12.40 -14.08
N LEU A 10 8.59 11.84 -13.37
CA LEU A 10 8.69 11.44 -11.97
C LEU A 10 9.61 10.21 -11.86
N LEU A 11 10.73 10.42 -11.18
CA LEU A 11 11.72 9.38 -10.86
C LEU A 11 11.13 8.42 -9.81
N VAL A 12 10.72 7.22 -10.24
CA VAL A 12 10.29 6.15 -9.33
C VAL A 12 11.52 5.60 -8.61
N ARG A 13 11.75 6.05 -7.37
CA ARG A 13 12.75 5.47 -6.46
C ARG A 13 12.19 4.17 -5.89
N SER A 14 12.64 3.04 -6.43
CA SER A 14 12.50 1.72 -5.82
C SER A 14 13.46 1.60 -4.63
N CYS A 15 12.93 1.78 -3.42
CA CYS A 15 13.64 1.46 -2.19
C CYS A 15 13.55 -0.05 -1.93
N SER A 16 14.57 -0.79 -2.34
CA SER A 16 14.77 -2.19 -1.93
C SER A 16 15.27 -2.21 -0.47
N ALA A 17 14.40 -2.58 0.45
CA ALA A 17 14.78 -2.80 1.85
C ALA A 17 15.57 -4.12 1.96
N ILE A 18 16.86 -4.01 2.27
CA ILE A 18 17.72 -5.13 2.64
C ILE A 18 17.43 -5.46 4.12
N ILE A 19 16.78 -6.59 4.37
CA ILE A 19 16.59 -7.11 5.72
C ILE A 19 17.89 -7.81 6.13
N SER A 20 18.70 -7.14 6.93
CA SER A 20 19.86 -7.74 7.61
C SER A 20 19.37 -8.47 8.87
N SER A 21 19.28 -9.79 8.77
CA SER A 21 18.99 -10.67 9.91
C SER A 21 20.29 -10.97 10.67
N SER A 22 20.54 -10.25 11.76
CA SER A 22 21.57 -10.59 12.73
C SER A 22 20.98 -11.53 13.79
N SER A 23 21.22 -12.84 13.65
CA SER A 23 20.87 -13.83 14.68
C SER A 23 22.14 -14.29 15.40
N SER A 24 22.38 -13.68 16.57
CA SER A 24 23.24 -14.25 17.61
C SER A 24 22.45 -15.30 18.38
N GLY A 25 22.88 -16.55 18.36
CA GLY A 25 22.22 -17.61 19.12
C GLY A 25 23.01 -18.92 19.05
N CYS A 26 23.74 -19.19 20.12
CA CYS A 26 24.57 -20.34 20.36
C CYS A 26 23.74 -21.62 20.63
N GLY A 27 24.24 -22.74 20.08
CA GLY A 27 24.22 -24.08 20.66
C GLY A 27 22.88 -24.68 21.09
N PHE A 28 22.35 -25.60 20.28
CA PHE A 28 21.88 -26.88 20.80
C PHE A 28 21.81 -27.90 19.66
N SER A 29 22.67 -28.92 19.76
CA SER A 29 22.69 -30.10 18.90
C SER A 29 21.45 -30.93 19.20
N HIS A 30 20.57 -31.15 18.23
CA HIS A 30 19.88 -32.44 18.01
C HIS A 30 19.28 -32.42 16.60
N ARG A 31 19.77 -33.33 15.76
CA ARG A 31 19.26 -33.61 14.42
C ARG A 31 17.82 -34.12 14.54
N LEU A 32 16.86 -33.30 14.16
CA LEU A 32 15.54 -33.75 13.74
C LEU A 32 15.40 -33.36 12.27
N ILE A 33 15.55 -34.36 11.42
CA ILE A 33 15.37 -34.27 9.97
C ILE A 33 13.88 -33.99 9.76
N ALA A 34 13.54 -32.72 9.54
CA ALA A 34 12.20 -32.34 9.10
C ALA A 34 11.93 -32.97 7.72
N PRO A 35 10.78 -33.63 7.49
CA PRO A 35 10.42 -34.05 6.16
C PRO A 35 10.24 -32.79 5.30
N LEU A 36 11.15 -32.62 4.34
CA LEU A 36 11.01 -31.68 3.25
C LEU A 36 9.69 -32.00 2.53
N VAL A 37 8.64 -31.26 2.88
CA VAL A 37 7.42 -31.20 2.09
C VAL A 37 7.85 -30.66 0.72
N LEU A 38 8.00 -31.58 -0.23
CA LEU A 38 8.11 -31.29 -1.65
C LEU A 38 6.83 -30.55 -2.06
N VAL A 39 6.85 -29.23 -1.91
CA VAL A 39 5.90 -28.35 -2.59
C VAL A 39 6.22 -28.52 -4.07
N GLN A 40 5.52 -29.45 -4.70
CA GLN A 40 5.47 -29.63 -6.14
C GLN A 40 4.96 -28.30 -6.70
N GLN A 41 5.89 -27.43 -7.09
CA GLN A 41 5.59 -26.19 -7.78
C GLN A 41 5.00 -26.57 -9.14
N PHE A 42 3.67 -26.75 -9.18
CA PHE A 42 2.90 -26.66 -10.41
C PHE A 42 3.04 -25.23 -10.90
N ARG A 43 4.15 -24.95 -11.60
CA ARG A 43 4.24 -23.82 -12.50
C ARG A 43 3.21 -24.10 -13.58
N GLY A 44 2.01 -23.57 -13.38
CA GLY A 44 1.04 -23.40 -14.44
C GLY A 44 1.69 -22.54 -15.51
N VAL A 45 2.37 -23.19 -16.45
CA VAL A 45 2.66 -22.60 -17.74
C VAL A 45 1.29 -22.33 -18.32
N CYS A 46 0.87 -21.08 -18.24
CA CYS A 46 -0.23 -20.54 -19.03
C CYS A 46 0.12 -20.83 -20.49
N GLY A 47 -0.33 -21.98 -20.98
CA GLY A 47 -0.07 -22.51 -22.31
C GLY A 47 -0.88 -21.76 -23.35
N THR A 48 -0.85 -20.43 -23.34
CA THR A 48 -1.13 -19.70 -24.56
C THR A 48 -0.02 -20.10 -25.52
N PRO A 49 -0.31 -20.76 -26.65
CA PRO A 49 0.73 -21.08 -27.62
C PRO A 49 1.45 -19.78 -27.97
N VAL A 50 2.78 -19.80 -27.93
CA VAL A 50 3.59 -18.66 -28.41
C VAL A 50 3.33 -18.57 -29.90
N VAL A 51 2.36 -17.73 -30.28
CA VAL A 51 2.08 -17.40 -31.68
C VAL A 51 3.28 -16.60 -32.16
N ARG A 52 4.24 -17.30 -32.76
CA ARG A 52 5.36 -16.66 -33.43
C ARG A 52 4.79 -15.90 -34.62
N PHE A 53 5.07 -14.60 -34.67
CA PHE A 53 4.69 -13.76 -35.78
C PHE A 53 5.31 -14.31 -37.07
N ASP A 54 4.47 -14.80 -37.98
CA ASP A 54 4.90 -15.28 -39.28
C ASP A 54 5.08 -14.09 -40.23
N ILE A 55 6.33 -13.71 -40.45
CA ILE A 55 6.72 -12.59 -41.32
C ILE A 55 6.14 -12.77 -42.73
N ARG A 56 6.08 -14.01 -43.24
CA ARG A 56 5.57 -14.29 -44.58
C ARG A 56 4.06 -14.05 -44.66
N GLN A 57 3.32 -14.44 -43.63
CA GLN A 57 1.87 -14.17 -43.56
C GLN A 57 1.60 -12.67 -43.50
N HIS A 58 2.34 -11.94 -42.65
CA HIS A 58 2.19 -10.49 -42.54
C HIS A 58 2.54 -9.76 -43.86
N GLU A 59 3.57 -10.19 -44.58
CA GLU A 59 3.92 -9.60 -45.88
C GLU A 59 2.85 -9.87 -46.96
N MET A 60 2.27 -11.07 -46.97
CA MET A 60 1.16 -11.42 -47.85
C MET A 60 -0.10 -10.62 -47.52
N GLU A 61 -0.42 -10.47 -46.24
CA GLU A 61 -1.54 -9.67 -45.75
C GLU A 61 -1.36 -8.18 -46.10
N LYS A 62 -0.14 -7.65 -45.96
CA LYS A 62 0.18 -6.27 -46.38
C LYS A 62 0.08 -6.06 -47.90
N ARG A 63 0.32 -7.10 -48.71
CA ARG A 63 0.08 -7.03 -50.16
C ARG A 63 -1.42 -7.05 -50.45
N ARG A 64 -2.16 -7.95 -49.81
CA ARG A 64 -3.63 -8.06 -49.92
C ARG A 64 -4.32 -6.76 -49.52
N ARG A 65 -3.89 -6.12 -48.43
CA ARG A 65 -4.42 -4.81 -47.99
C ARG A 65 -4.22 -3.71 -49.02
N ARG A 66 -3.04 -3.65 -49.66
CA ARG A 66 -2.76 -2.68 -50.75
C ARG A 66 -3.59 -2.95 -52.01
N GLU A 67 -3.90 -4.21 -52.30
CA GLU A 67 -4.79 -4.56 -53.40
C GLU A 67 -6.24 -4.15 -53.13
N LEU A 68 -6.71 -4.33 -51.89
CA LEU A 68 -8.05 -3.89 -51.45
C LEU A 68 -8.18 -2.36 -51.44
N GLU A 69 -7.19 -1.66 -50.90
CA GLU A 69 -7.12 -0.18 -50.93
C GLU A 69 -7.09 0.35 -52.37
N ARG A 70 -6.34 -0.33 -53.26
CA ARG A 70 -6.31 0.02 -54.70
C ARG A 70 -7.65 -0.23 -55.40
N ALA A 71 -8.42 -1.20 -54.94
CA ALA A 71 -9.79 -1.44 -55.40
C ALA A 71 -10.80 -0.46 -54.78
N GLY A 72 -10.36 0.42 -53.86
CA GLY A 72 -11.23 1.35 -53.13
C GLY A 72 -12.09 0.68 -52.07
N ILE A 73 -11.76 -0.56 -51.68
CA ILE A 73 -12.44 -1.30 -50.61
C ILE A 73 -11.64 -1.08 -49.34
N ASP A 74 -12.14 -0.21 -48.47
CA ASP A 74 -11.54 0.02 -47.17
C ASP A 74 -12.02 -1.06 -46.20
N VAL A 75 -11.07 -1.84 -45.70
CA VAL A 75 -11.31 -3.01 -44.85
C VAL A 75 -11.59 -2.61 -43.40
N ASP A 76 -11.16 -1.39 -43.03
CA ASP A 76 -11.39 -0.82 -41.70
C ASP A 76 -12.61 0.12 -41.71
N ASN A 77 -13.39 0.13 -42.79
CA ASN A 77 -14.57 0.98 -42.89
C ASN A 77 -15.76 0.29 -42.23
N ASP A 78 -16.14 0.78 -41.06
CA ASP A 78 -17.31 0.35 -40.29
C ASP A 78 -18.65 0.67 -41.02
N ASP A 79 -18.60 1.26 -42.23
CA ASP A 79 -19.75 1.51 -43.12
C ASP A 79 -20.50 0.23 -43.56
N ASP A 80 -19.95 -0.96 -43.30
CA ASP A 80 -20.63 -2.25 -43.48
C ASP A 80 -21.58 -2.61 -42.31
N GLU A 81 -21.72 -1.75 -41.28
CA GLU A 81 -22.77 -1.94 -40.29
C GLU A 81 -24.15 -1.84 -40.97
N PRO A 82 -24.98 -2.91 -40.91
CA PRO A 82 -26.26 -2.91 -41.59
C PRO A 82 -27.12 -1.78 -41.03
N TRP A 83 -27.65 -0.91 -41.89
CA TRP A 83 -28.56 0.16 -41.47
C TRP A 83 -29.76 -0.45 -40.71
N ILE A 84 -29.83 -0.17 -39.42
CA ILE A 84 -30.94 -0.61 -38.56
C ILE A 84 -32.05 0.44 -38.65
N ALA A 85 -33.30 -0.02 -38.77
CA ALA A 85 -34.44 0.90 -38.77
C ALA A 85 -34.52 1.66 -37.43
N PRO A 86 -34.88 2.95 -37.40
CA PRO A 86 -34.90 3.73 -36.14
C PRO A 86 -35.74 3.11 -35.01
N GLU A 87 -36.83 2.44 -35.36
CA GLU A 87 -37.68 1.72 -34.39
C GLU A 87 -37.00 0.46 -33.81
N GLU A 88 -36.21 -0.25 -34.62
CA GLU A 88 -35.46 -1.41 -34.17
C GLU A 88 -34.24 -1.02 -33.31
N GLN A 89 -33.61 0.11 -33.64
CA GLN A 89 -32.51 0.67 -32.84
C GLN A 89 -32.98 1.00 -31.42
N GLN A 90 -34.15 1.64 -31.28
CA GLN A 90 -34.69 1.98 -29.97
C GLN A 90 -34.92 0.72 -29.11
N ARG A 91 -35.37 -0.38 -29.72
CA ARG A 91 -35.56 -1.65 -29.00
C ARG A 91 -34.22 -2.23 -28.51
N LEU A 92 -33.17 -2.14 -29.31
CA LEU A 92 -31.83 -2.60 -28.96
C LEU A 92 -31.22 -1.75 -27.84
N ASP A 93 -31.35 -0.43 -27.94
CA ASP A 93 -30.84 0.51 -26.95
C ASP A 93 -31.54 0.31 -25.59
N GLU A 94 -32.85 0.03 -25.58
CA GLU A 94 -33.59 -0.27 -24.34
C GLU A 94 -33.16 -1.60 -23.69
N GLU A 95 -32.83 -2.61 -24.48
CA GLU A 95 -32.33 -3.90 -23.97
C GLU A 95 -30.88 -3.79 -23.47
N GLU A 96 -30.03 -3.06 -24.18
CA GLU A 96 -28.67 -2.76 -23.75
C GLU A 96 -28.65 -1.89 -22.49
N ALA A 97 -29.54 -0.90 -22.38
CA ALA A 97 -29.68 -0.09 -21.18
C ALA A 97 -30.06 -0.93 -19.94
N LYS A 98 -30.89 -1.98 -20.11
CA LYS A 98 -31.21 -2.91 -19.01
C LYS A 98 -30.00 -3.72 -18.59
N ARG A 99 -29.25 -4.30 -19.54
CA ARG A 99 -28.01 -5.03 -19.24
C ARG A 99 -26.97 -4.13 -18.57
N ALA A 100 -26.79 -2.93 -19.09
CA ALA A 100 -25.88 -1.94 -18.52
C ALA A 100 -26.29 -1.53 -17.09
N ALA A 101 -27.58 -1.41 -16.80
CA ALA A 101 -28.08 -1.11 -15.46
C ALA A 101 -27.76 -2.25 -14.48
N GLU A 102 -28.01 -3.50 -14.85
CA GLU A 102 -27.69 -4.68 -14.02
C GLU A 102 -26.18 -4.80 -13.76
N GLU A 103 -25.35 -4.58 -14.78
CA GLU A 103 -23.88 -4.56 -14.62
C GLU A 103 -23.42 -3.42 -13.72
N ALA A 104 -24.01 -2.22 -13.85
CA ALA A 104 -23.71 -1.09 -13.01
C ALA A 104 -24.09 -1.36 -11.54
N GLU A 105 -25.21 -2.04 -11.28
CA GLU A 105 -25.57 -2.47 -9.92
C GLU A 105 -24.58 -3.46 -9.34
N ARG A 106 -24.16 -4.45 -10.12
CA ARG A 106 -23.13 -5.42 -9.71
C ARG A 106 -21.80 -4.73 -9.38
N VAL A 107 -21.38 -3.76 -10.20
CA VAL A 107 -20.16 -2.98 -9.94
C VAL A 107 -20.31 -2.14 -8.68
N LYS A 108 -21.47 -1.51 -8.45
CA LYS A 108 -21.76 -0.75 -7.23
C LYS A 108 -21.67 -1.63 -5.98
N GLU A 109 -22.22 -2.84 -6.02
CA GLU A 109 -22.14 -3.78 -4.90
C GLU A 109 -20.68 -4.17 -4.59
N MET A 110 -19.89 -4.48 -5.61
CA MET A 110 -18.46 -4.77 -5.43
C MET A 110 -17.69 -3.59 -4.85
N MET A 111 -17.99 -2.37 -5.26
CA MET A 111 -17.34 -1.16 -4.74
C MET A 111 -17.74 -0.91 -3.28
N LYS A 112 -19.02 -1.06 -2.94
CA LYS A 112 -19.51 -0.92 -1.56
C LYS A 112 -18.82 -1.90 -0.61
N ARG A 113 -18.67 -3.17 -1.01
CA ARG A 113 -17.94 -4.16 -0.20
C ARG A 113 -16.48 -3.75 0.05
N ARG A 114 -15.79 -3.22 -0.97
CA ARG A 114 -14.41 -2.72 -0.81
C ARG A 114 -14.35 -1.54 0.16
N GLU A 115 -15.31 -0.63 0.08
CA GLU A 115 -15.40 0.52 0.97
C GLU A 115 -15.62 0.10 2.44
N GLU A 116 -16.47 -0.90 2.68
CA GLU A 116 -16.70 -1.48 4.01
C GLU A 116 -15.42 -2.11 4.58
N GLU A 117 -14.74 -2.94 3.79
CA GLU A 117 -13.47 -3.57 4.18
C GLU A 117 -12.39 -2.52 4.50
N ASP A 118 -12.29 -1.45 3.71
CA ASP A 118 -11.31 -0.38 3.94
C ASP A 118 -11.67 0.51 5.13
N MET A 119 -12.95 0.75 5.39
CA MET A 119 -13.39 1.41 6.62
C MET A 119 -13.01 0.60 7.87
N GLU A 120 -13.19 -0.72 7.85
CA GLU A 120 -12.77 -1.58 8.95
C GLU A 120 -11.25 -1.56 9.16
N LYS A 121 -10.47 -1.67 8.08
CA LYS A 121 -9.01 -1.56 8.16
C LYS A 121 -8.57 -0.22 8.74
N ARG A 122 -9.20 0.88 8.32
CA ARG A 122 -8.93 2.22 8.86
C ARG A 122 -9.27 2.32 10.35
N LYS A 123 -10.39 1.73 10.79
CA LYS A 123 -10.77 1.68 12.23
C LYS A 123 -9.73 0.89 13.03
N LYS A 124 -9.40 -0.34 12.60
CA LYS A 124 -8.37 -1.19 13.22
C LYS A 124 -7.00 -0.50 13.28
N PHE A 125 -6.62 0.21 12.23
CA PHE A 125 -5.36 0.96 12.21
C PHE A 125 -5.36 2.14 13.21
N LYS A 126 -6.47 2.88 13.30
CA LYS A 126 -6.63 3.95 14.30
C LYS A 126 -6.53 3.39 15.73
N GLU A 127 -7.20 2.28 16.00
CA GLU A 127 -7.14 1.60 17.31
C GLU A 127 -5.74 1.12 17.64
N PHE A 128 -5.07 0.47 16.68
CA PHE A 128 -3.69 0.03 16.83
C PHE A 128 -2.77 1.22 17.14
N ARG A 129 -2.95 2.34 16.43
CA ARG A 129 -2.15 3.54 16.67
C ARG A 129 -2.43 4.18 18.02
N ALA A 130 -3.70 4.25 18.42
CA ALA A 130 -4.10 4.73 19.75
C ALA A 130 -3.49 3.85 20.85
N ARG A 131 -3.50 2.53 20.70
CA ARG A 131 -2.89 1.57 21.64
C ARG A 131 -1.39 1.75 21.77
N GLN A 132 -0.68 1.98 20.65
CA GLN A 132 0.75 2.30 20.66
C GLN A 132 1.05 3.59 21.42
N LEU A 133 0.27 4.65 21.17
CA LEU A 133 0.41 5.92 21.89
C LEU A 133 0.10 5.78 23.38
N ALA A 134 -0.94 5.03 23.74
CA ALA A 134 -1.28 4.74 25.14
C ALA A 134 -0.16 3.97 25.85
N MET A 135 0.37 2.90 25.25
CA MET A 135 1.52 2.19 25.81
C MET A 135 2.75 3.08 25.98
N SER A 136 3.02 3.96 25.02
CA SER A 136 4.12 4.92 25.12
C SER A 136 3.91 5.92 26.27
N ARG A 137 2.69 6.43 26.45
CA ARG A 137 2.34 7.31 27.57
C ARG A 137 2.48 6.60 28.90
N ASN A 138 1.92 5.41 29.05
CA ASN A 138 2.02 4.63 30.28
C ASN A 138 3.48 4.35 30.67
N ARG A 139 4.36 4.05 29.69
CA ARG A 139 5.80 3.88 29.95
C ARG A 139 6.45 5.17 30.46
N LYS A 140 6.08 6.32 29.91
CA LYS A 140 6.59 7.63 30.36
C LYS A 140 6.07 7.97 31.75
N GLU A 141 4.78 7.78 31.99
CA GLU A 141 4.13 8.01 33.28
C GLU A 141 4.72 7.12 34.38
N ALA A 142 4.92 5.83 34.12
CA ALA A 142 5.57 4.91 35.05
C ALA A 142 7.00 5.36 35.39
N ASN A 143 7.78 5.82 34.39
CA ASN A 143 9.13 6.34 34.62
C ASN A 143 9.12 7.64 35.44
N ILE A 144 8.15 8.53 35.21
CA ILE A 144 7.99 9.76 35.99
C ILE A 144 7.59 9.42 37.42
N ALA A 145 6.61 8.53 37.61
CA ALA A 145 6.17 8.07 38.93
C ALA A 145 7.31 7.39 39.71
N ALA A 146 8.10 6.52 39.08
CA ALA A 146 9.25 5.89 39.71
C ALA A 146 10.34 6.90 40.11
N LYS A 147 10.58 7.94 39.29
CA LYS A 147 11.50 9.04 39.66
C LYS A 147 10.94 9.86 40.82
N HIS A 148 9.62 10.10 40.84
CA HIS A 148 8.97 10.82 41.92
C HIS A 148 9.01 10.03 43.24
N GLN A 149 8.76 8.72 43.20
CA GLN A 149 8.90 7.83 44.36
C GLN A 149 10.34 7.84 44.88
N LYS A 150 11.35 7.67 44.01
CA LYS A 150 12.77 7.77 44.44
C LYS A 150 13.11 9.10 45.12
N ARG A 151 12.56 10.22 44.64
CA ARG A 151 12.74 11.54 45.28
C ARG A 151 11.96 11.68 46.58
N ALA A 152 10.78 11.07 46.67
CA ALA A 152 10.00 11.06 47.91
C ALA A 152 10.70 10.19 48.96
N ASP A 153 11.17 9.00 48.61
CA ASP A 153 11.90 8.11 49.50
C ASP A 153 13.22 8.72 49.97
N SER A 154 13.94 9.44 49.10
CA SER A 154 15.15 10.19 49.52
C SER A 154 14.83 11.31 50.51
N ARG A 155 13.65 11.93 50.41
CA ARG A 155 13.23 13.01 51.31
C ARG A 155 12.70 12.49 52.65
N VAL A 156 12.06 11.33 52.65
CA VAL A 156 11.63 10.64 53.89
C VAL A 156 12.82 10.10 54.68
N ILE A 157 13.90 9.67 54.00
CA ILE A 157 15.15 9.31 54.68
C ILE A 157 15.86 10.55 55.28
N GLU A 158 15.71 11.72 54.66
CA GLU A 158 16.25 12.97 55.19
C GLU A 158 15.50 13.44 56.45
N GLU A 159 14.19 13.21 56.57
CA GLU A 159 13.43 13.54 57.80
C GLU A 159 13.67 12.55 58.97
N VAL A 160 14.26 11.37 58.73
CA VAL A 160 14.65 10.41 59.79
C VAL A 160 16.13 10.58 60.20
N ILE A 161 16.89 11.40 59.46
CA ILE A 161 18.28 11.76 59.75
C ILE A 161 18.37 13.29 59.83
N ASP A 162 17.49 13.93 60.60
CA ASP A 162 17.57 15.36 60.92
C ASP A 162 17.65 15.59 62.44
N ASP A 163 18.43 14.70 63.11
CA ASP A 163 19.00 14.92 64.45
C ASP A 163 20.54 14.89 64.38
N THR A 164 21.15 15.21 63.24
CA THR A 164 22.63 15.31 63.16
C THR A 164 23.10 16.32 62.11
N ASP A 165 23.18 17.58 62.55
CA ASP A 165 24.12 18.65 62.20
C ASP A 165 24.79 18.68 60.79
N GLY A 166 24.66 19.82 60.07
CA GLY A 166 25.77 20.30 59.23
C GLY A 166 25.46 21.05 57.92
N SER A 167 25.15 22.35 58.03
CA SER A 167 25.61 23.48 57.20
C SER A 167 26.15 23.29 55.75
N THR A 168 25.60 24.12 54.84
CA THR A 168 26.18 24.74 53.61
C THR A 168 26.18 24.01 52.25
N ASN A 169 25.37 24.48 51.28
CA ASN A 169 25.78 25.37 50.16
C ASN A 169 24.81 25.38 48.93
N LYS A 170 24.58 26.60 48.41
CA LYS A 170 24.39 27.05 47.01
C LYS A 170 23.49 26.24 46.04
N ALA A 171 22.36 26.79 45.57
CA ALA A 171 22.16 27.90 44.61
C ALA A 171 22.23 27.50 43.11
N GLU A 172 21.07 27.66 42.47
CA GLU A 172 20.79 28.17 41.11
C GLU A 172 20.98 27.30 39.84
N GLY A 173 20.04 27.51 38.91
CA GLY A 173 20.31 27.36 37.47
C GLY A 173 19.35 26.51 36.63
N GLY A 174 18.04 26.67 36.76
CA GLY A 174 17.05 26.00 35.90
C GLY A 174 16.52 26.91 34.78
N GLU A 175 17.12 26.88 33.60
CA GLU A 175 16.55 27.45 32.37
C GLU A 175 16.48 26.34 31.30
N ILE A 176 15.27 25.82 31.05
CA ILE A 176 15.01 24.93 29.91
C ILE A 176 14.16 25.74 28.92
N LYS A 177 14.81 26.27 27.89
CA LYS A 177 14.14 26.84 26.71
C LYS A 177 13.49 25.72 25.93
N GLU A 178 12.16 25.73 25.92
CA GLU A 178 11.31 24.96 25.02
C GLU A 178 11.26 25.67 23.67
N GLU A 179 11.97 25.16 22.66
CA GLU A 179 11.84 25.65 21.29
C GLU A 179 11.44 24.51 20.34
N GLY A 180 10.38 24.76 19.58
CA GLY A 180 10.49 24.52 18.14
C GLY A 180 9.87 23.27 17.56
N ARG A 181 8.57 23.06 17.81
CA ARG A 181 7.68 22.26 16.95
C ARG A 181 7.62 22.86 15.52
N LYS A 182 8.20 22.18 14.52
CA LYS A 182 7.87 22.33 13.07
C LYS A 182 7.80 20.92 12.47
N ARG A 183 6.57 20.41 12.31
CA ARG A 183 5.78 20.31 11.07
C ARG A 183 6.33 19.27 10.12
#